data_AF-A0A842NBQ8-F1
#
_entry.id   AF-A0A842NBQ8-F1
#
_cell.length_a   1.000
_cell.length_b   1.000
_cell.length_c   1.000
_cell.angle_alpha   90.00
_cell.angle_beta   90.00
_cell.angle_gamma   90.00
#
_symmetry.space_group_name_H-M   'P 1'
#
loop_
_entity.id
_entity.type
_entity.pdbx_description
1 polymer ?
#
loop_
_entity_poly.entity_id
_entity_poly.type
_entity_poly.pdbx_seq_one_letter_code
_entity_poly.pdbx_strand_id
1 'polypeptide(L)' 'MTTAGTTVATTMQVSSYRVKFRREEFLRLVEIENPRRRMHFFAFDGFVMYTFDCDDIDFSQPVIEAIEFSNYQWSE' A
#
# COMPACT_ATOMS: atom_id res chain seq x y z
N MET A 1 10.30 10.14 47.09
CA MET A 1 11.01 10.52 45.85
C MET A 1 10.44 9.65 44.74
N THR A 2 9.64 10.24 43.86
CA THR A 2 8.95 9.51 42.78
C THR A 2 9.61 9.89 41.47
N THR A 3 10.42 9.00 40.91
CA THR A 3 11.10 9.23 39.63
C THR A 3 10.12 8.93 38.50
N ALA A 4 9.60 9.96 37.85
CA ALA A 4 8.80 9.81 36.63
C ALA A 4 9.74 9.43 35.48
N GLY A 5 9.69 8.17 35.06
CA GLY A 5 10.34 7.72 33.83
C GLY A 5 9.61 8.30 32.63
N THR A 6 10.23 9.25 31.94
CA THR A 6 9.74 9.74 30.66
C THR A 6 9.95 8.66 29.61
N THR A 7 8.91 7.88 29.33
CA THR A 7 8.89 6.96 28.19
C THR A 7 8.89 7.80 26.91
N VAL A 8 10.06 8.02 26.32
CA VAL A 8 10.15 8.61 24.98
C VAL A 8 9.57 7.56 24.03
N ALA A 9 8.33 7.76 23.60
CA ALA A 9 7.75 7.00 22.52
C ALA A 9 8.60 7.29 21.27
N THR A 10 9.43 6.33 20.86
CA THR A 10 10.13 6.39 19.58
C THR A 10 9.06 6.42 18.50
N THR A 11 8.74 7.61 18.00
CA THR A 11 8.00 7.77 16.75
C THR A 11 8.83 7.10 15.68
N MET A 12 8.55 5.83 15.39
CA MET A 12 9.08 5.16 14.21
C MET A 12 8.52 5.96 13.04
N GLN A 13 9.31 6.90 12.53
CA GLN A 13 9.00 7.64 11.33
C GLN A 13 9.12 6.64 10.18
N VAL A 14 8.07 5.84 10.00
CA VAL A 14 7.94 4.93 8.85
C VAL A 14 7.76 5.83 7.65
N SER A 15 8.85 6.11 6.95
CA SER A 15 8.82 6.86 5.69
C SER A 15 8.15 5.97 4.65
N SER A 16 6.84 6.10 4.50
CA SER A 16 6.14 5.56 3.33
C SER A 16 6.43 6.47 2.14
N TYR A 17 7.10 5.94 1.13
CA TYR A 17 7.28 6.64 -0.14
C TYR A 17 6.13 6.24 -1.05
N ARG A 18 5.32 7.23 -1.44
CA ARG A 18 4.23 7.04 -2.39
C ARG A 18 4.74 7.38 -3.79
N VAL A 19 4.87 6.38 -4.65
CA VAL A 19 5.19 6.55 -6.06
C VAL A 19 3.88 6.46 -6.85
N LYS A 20 3.58 7.49 -7.65
CA LYS A 20 2.42 7.49 -8.53
C LYS A 20 2.83 6.86 -9.87
N PHE A 21 2.15 5.79 -10.24
CA PHE A 21 2.28 5.19 -11.57
C PHE A 21 1.15 5.66 -12.46
N ARG A 22 1.42 5.75 -13.77
CA ARG A 22 0.31 5.78 -14.73
C ARG A 22 -0.34 4.40 -14.78
N ARG A 23 -1.64 4.38 -15.09
CA ARG A 23 -2.44 3.14 -15.26
C ARG A 23 -1.71 2.06 -16.07
N GLU A 24 -1.18 2.38 -17.25
CA GLU A 24 -0.49 1.42 -18.12
C GLU A 24 0.78 0.83 -17.48
N GLU A 25 1.54 1.64 -16.74
CA GLU A 25 2.77 1.20 -16.06
C GLU A 25 2.43 0.27 -14.90
N PHE A 26 1.36 0.57 -14.17
CA PHE A 26 0.88 -0.27 -13.08
C PHE A 26 0.39 -1.62 -13.59
N LEU A 27 -0.42 -1.64 -14.66
CA LEU A 27 -0.90 -2.89 -15.26
C LEU A 27 0.26 -3.75 -15.77
N ARG A 28 1.32 -3.14 -16.33
CA ARG A 28 2.54 -3.86 -16.72
C ARG A 28 3.24 -4.51 -15.53
N LEU A 29 3.31 -3.83 -14.38
CA LEU A 29 3.88 -4.39 -13.16
C LEU A 29 3.02 -5.55 -12.63
N VAL A 30 1.70 -5.43 -12.72
CA VAL A 30 0.77 -6.52 -12.36
C VAL A 30 0.99 -7.75 -13.24
N GLU A 31 1.24 -7.58 -14.54
CA GLU A 31 1.59 -8.70 -15.43
C GLU A 31 2.90 -9.38 -15.03
N ILE A 32 3.91 -8.61 -14.64
CA ILE A 32 5.22 -9.13 -14.23
C ILE A 32 5.13 -9.90 -12.92
N GLU A 33 4.50 -9.32 -11.90
CA GLU A 33 4.39 -9.94 -10.57
C GLU A 33 3.36 -11.07 -10.53
N ASN A 34 2.38 -11.03 -11.45
CA ASN A 34 1.24 -11.93 -11.48
C ASN A 34 0.61 -12.15 -10.08
N PRO A 35 0.25 -11.06 -9.38
CA PRO A 35 -0.21 -11.14 -8.02
C PRO A 35 -1.54 -11.90 -7.97
N ARG A 36 -1.57 -12.97 -7.18
CA ARG A 36 -2.79 -13.75 -7.01
C ARG A 36 -3.76 -12.96 -6.12
N ARG A 37 -4.78 -12.36 -6.75
CA ARG A 37 -6.08 -11.97 -6.16
C ARG A 37 -6.16 -10.64 -5.39
N ARG A 38 -5.10 -9.82 -5.37
CA ARG A 38 -5.13 -8.47 -4.77
C ARG A 38 -4.54 -7.51 -5.81
N MET A 39 -5.40 -6.76 -6.49
CA MET A 39 -5.02 -6.06 -7.73
C MET A 39 -4.98 -4.54 -7.59
N HIS A 40 -5.80 -3.97 -6.72
CA HIS A 40 -5.63 -2.58 -6.29
C HIS A 40 -4.39 -2.37 -5.43
N PHE A 41 -3.84 -3.44 -4.87
CA PHE A 41 -2.59 -3.41 -4.13
C PHE A 41 -1.87 -4.76 -4.17
N PHE A 42 -0.55 -4.75 -4.32
CA PHE A 42 0.29 -5.94 -4.23
C PHE A 42 1.69 -5.57 -3.75
N ALA A 43 2.49 -6.55 -3.32
CA ALA A 43 3.88 -6.32 -2.97
C ALA A 43 4.77 -6.64 -4.17
N PHE A 44 5.65 -5.72 -4.54
CA PHE A 44 6.67 -5.90 -5.58
C PHE A 44 8.02 -5.42 -5.05
N ASP A 45 9.03 -6.29 -5.10
CA ASP A 45 10.40 -5.97 -4.66
C ASP A 45 10.49 -5.31 -3.27
N GLY A 46 9.70 -5.80 -2.32
CA GLY A 46 9.66 -5.26 -0.95
C GLY A 46 8.86 -3.96 -0.78
N PHE A 47 8.25 -3.44 -1.84
CA PHE A 47 7.38 -2.26 -1.81
C PHE A 47 5.91 -2.66 -1.99
N VAL A 48 5.01 -1.98 -1.29
CA VAL A 48 3.57 -2.08 -1.57
C VAL A 48 3.22 -1.15 -2.72
N MET A 49 2.78 -1.73 -3.83
CA MET A 49 2.27 -1.04 -5.00
C MET A 49 0.76 -0.96 -4.89
N TYR A 50 0.16 0.17 -5.27
CA TYR A 50 -1.29 0.34 -5.36
C TYR A 50 -1.65 1.38 -6.42
N THR A 51 -2.91 1.40 -6.86
CA THR A 51 -3.41 2.31 -7.90
C THR A 51 -4.76 2.91 -7.51
N PHE A 52 -4.97 4.18 -7.89
CA PHE A 52 -6.28 4.85 -7.85
C PHE A 52 -6.88 5.05 -9.24
N ASP A 53 -6.11 4.80 -10.29
CA ASP A 53 -6.47 5.08 -11.69
C ASP A 53 -6.94 3.81 -12.43
N CYS A 54 -7.08 2.69 -11.73
CA CYS A 54 -7.58 1.44 -12.30
C CYS A 54 -8.93 1.06 -11.70
N ASP A 55 -9.78 0.52 -12.55
CA ASP A 55 -11.05 -0.08 -12.22
C ASP A 55 -10.91 -1.61 -12.21
N ASP A 56 -11.85 -2.32 -11.57
CA ASP A 56 -11.84 -3.79 -11.52
C ASP A 56 -11.79 -4.45 -12.90
N ILE A 57 -12.40 -3.81 -13.90
CA ILE A 57 -12.46 -4.28 -15.28
C ILE A 57 -11.11 -4.27 -16.01
N ASP A 58 -10.12 -3.57 -15.45
CA ASP A 58 -8.79 -3.46 -16.04
C ASP A 58 -7.94 -4.69 -15.79
N PHE A 59 -8.39 -5.50 -14.83
CA PHE A 59 -7.71 -6.68 -14.40
C PHE A 59 -8.35 -7.93 -15.00
N SER A 60 -7.52 -8.79 -15.56
CA SER A 60 -7.96 -10.07 -16.14
C SER A 60 -8.39 -11.11 -15.11
N GLN A 61 -8.11 -10.86 -13.82
CA GLN A 61 -8.41 -11.76 -12.71
C GLN A 61 -9.44 -11.10 -11.76
N PRO A 62 -10.16 -11.88 -10.93
CA PRO A 62 -11.08 -11.33 -9.95
C PRO A 62 -10.37 -10.50 -8.88
N VAL A 63 -10.77 -9.24 -8.72
CA VAL A 63 -10.28 -8.34 -7.68
C VAL A 63 -10.95 -8.69 -6.35
N ILE A 64 -10.15 -8.83 -5.28
CA ILE A 64 -10.68 -8.93 -3.92
C ILE A 64 -10.52 -7.56 -3.27
N GLU A 65 -11.64 -6.96 -2.87
CA GLU A 65 -11.64 -5.78 -2.02
C GLU A 65 -10.94 -6.10 -0.69
N ALA A 66 -9.96 -5.29 -0.32
CA ALA A 66 -9.34 -5.38 0.99
C ALA A 66 -9.71 -4.18 1.83
N ILE A 67 -9.84 -4.45 3.13
CA ILE A 67 -9.96 -3.42 4.14
C ILE A 67 -8.54 -2.88 4.37
N GLU A 68 -8.30 -1.60 4.09
CA GLU A 68 -7.03 -0.94 4.40
C GLU A 68 -6.81 -0.94 5.92
N PHE A 69 -5.72 -1.54 6.37
CA PHE A 69 -5.24 -1.40 7.75
C PHE A 69 -4.05 -0.44 7.75
N SER A 70 -4.34 0.86 7.74
CA SER A 70 -3.33 1.91 7.91
C SER A 70 -3.20 2.27 9.40
N ASN A 71 -1.96 2.41 9.89
CA ASN A 71 -1.68 2.96 11.23
C ASN A 71 -1.82 4.49 11.29
N TYR A 72 -2.18 5.15 10.17
CA TYR A 72 -2.43 6.58 10.08
C TYR A 72 -3.84 6.86 9.54
N GLN A 73 -4.47 7.92 10.05
CA GLN A 73 -5.77 8.37 9.58
C GLN A 73 -5.64 8.87 8.13
N TRP A 74 -6.41 8.24 7.23
CA TRP A 74 -6.55 8.68 5.84
C TRP A 74 -7.13 10.09 5.81
N SER A 75 -6.38 11.06 5.26
CA SER A 75 -6.90 12.38 4.89
C SER A 75 -6.98 12.43 3.36
N GLU A 76 -8.20 12.46 2.84
CA GLU A 76 -8.50 12.69 1.42
C GLU A 76 -7.97 14.03 0.91
#